data_AF-A0A5B0IWP6-F1
#
_entry.id   AF-A0A5B0IWP6-F1
#
_cell.length_a   1.000
_cell.length_b   1.000
_cell.length_c   1.000
_cell.angle_alpha   90.00
_cell.angle_beta   90.00
_cell.angle_gamma   90.00
#
_symmetry.space_group_name_H-M   'P 1'
#
loop_
_entity.id
_entity.type
_entity.pdbx_description
1 polymer ?
#
loop_
_entity_poly.entity_id
_entity_poly.type
_entity_poly.pdbx_seq_one_letter_code
_entity_poly.pdbx_strand_id
1 'polypeptide(L)'
;MTPLHPDVARAAHARWPDRAPAWIEALPVELAEVCAALSVTPTGTTFSAGSAHLVEATTSAGARVVLRSSPDPDAVHQAAVLEQLARAGLAPAVHLLRNTPTSTWTALDAVEPGASFAEREPRPRDLEGAAAMLRTLADEDGVPSVPSMVPWLRARLTDPDAGVVLDQLATDMPAGLCHADLSPPHVLHGNSRLWFIAPRGMNGEAAYDVAVLALKLSYDDLETAHLLGRSIARSAGVDADRAAAWVTVADAAAV
;
A
#
# COMPACT_ATOMS: atom_id res chain seq x y z
N MET A 1 -2.97 3.89 27.47
CA MET A 1 -2.84 3.04 26.27
C MET A 1 -3.99 3.34 25.34
N THR A 2 -3.72 3.49 24.06
CA THR A 2 -4.74 3.74 23.03
C THR A 2 -5.48 2.41 22.74
N PRO A 3 -6.79 2.30 23.03
CA PRO A 3 -7.51 1.06 22.82
C PRO A 3 -7.71 0.76 21.33
N LEU A 4 -7.82 -0.52 20.97
CA LEU A 4 -8.23 -0.95 19.64
C LEU A 4 -9.66 -0.46 19.36
N HIS A 5 -9.86 0.20 18.22
CA HIS A 5 -11.19 0.65 17.83
C HIS A 5 -12.11 -0.57 17.55
N PRO A 6 -13.36 -0.58 18.04
CA PRO A 6 -14.27 -1.73 17.87
C PRO A 6 -14.49 -2.14 16.42
N ASP A 7 -14.53 -1.19 15.49
CA ASP A 7 -14.72 -1.50 14.07
C ASP A 7 -13.50 -2.19 13.46
N VAL A 8 -12.28 -1.86 13.91
CA VAL A 8 -11.06 -2.57 13.48
C VAL A 8 -11.08 -4.01 13.99
N ALA A 9 -11.46 -4.22 15.25
CA ALA A 9 -11.62 -5.56 15.81
C ALA A 9 -12.67 -6.38 15.03
N ARG A 10 -13.82 -5.76 14.69
CA ARG A 10 -14.88 -6.40 13.89
C ARG A 10 -14.40 -6.75 12.48
N ALA A 11 -13.70 -5.83 11.81
CA ALA A 11 -13.17 -6.05 10.47
C ALA A 11 -12.10 -7.16 10.46
N ALA A 12 -11.22 -7.19 11.46
CA ALA A 12 -10.25 -8.26 11.62
C ALA A 12 -10.92 -9.61 11.87
N HIS A 13 -11.94 -9.69 12.74
CA HIS A 13 -12.71 -10.91 12.96
C HIS A 13 -13.42 -11.41 11.72
N ALA A 14 -14.03 -10.51 10.94
CA ALA A 14 -14.72 -10.88 9.71
C ALA A 14 -13.76 -11.47 8.67
N ARG A 15 -12.52 -10.99 8.62
CA ARG A 15 -11.52 -11.42 7.62
C ARG A 15 -10.67 -12.60 8.08
N TRP A 16 -10.33 -12.65 9.37
CA TRP A 16 -9.48 -13.69 9.96
C TRP A 16 -10.04 -14.17 11.31
N PRO A 17 -11.17 -14.91 11.29
CA PRO A 17 -11.88 -15.31 12.51
C PRO A 17 -11.00 -16.12 13.47
N ASP A 18 -10.07 -16.92 12.95
CA ASP A 18 -9.20 -17.78 13.74
C ASP A 18 -7.97 -17.06 14.32
N ARG A 19 -7.60 -15.89 13.78
CA ARG A 19 -6.40 -15.14 14.22
C ARG A 19 -6.73 -13.89 15.02
N ALA A 20 -7.82 -13.22 14.68
CA ALA A 20 -8.23 -11.97 15.30
C ALA A 20 -8.36 -12.06 16.83
N PRO A 21 -8.94 -13.11 17.46
CA PRO A 21 -9.04 -13.17 18.92
C PRO A 21 -7.67 -13.08 19.62
N ALA A 22 -6.72 -13.92 19.19
CA ALA A 22 -5.38 -13.96 19.78
C ALA A 22 -4.60 -12.67 19.53
N TRP A 23 -4.75 -12.08 18.35
CA TRP A 23 -4.16 -10.77 18.03
C TRP A 23 -4.71 -9.65 18.94
N ILE A 24 -6.04 -9.57 19.10
CA ILE A 24 -6.68 -8.54 19.94
C ILE A 24 -6.21 -8.67 21.39
N GLU A 25 -6.11 -9.90 21.91
CA GLU A 25 -5.61 -10.17 23.26
C GLU A 25 -4.13 -9.77 23.44
N ALA A 26 -3.29 -10.06 22.44
CA ALA A 26 -1.85 -9.76 22.48
C ALA A 26 -1.52 -8.27 22.24
N LEU A 27 -2.37 -7.54 21.51
CA LEU A 27 -2.10 -6.19 21.01
C LEU A 27 -1.63 -5.20 22.10
N PRO A 28 -2.25 -5.13 23.30
CA PRO A 28 -1.75 -4.32 24.41
C PRO A 28 -0.28 -4.52 24.79
N VAL A 29 0.13 -5.80 24.89
CA VAL A 29 1.47 -6.20 25.30
C VAL A 29 2.45 -5.93 24.17
N GLU A 30 2.11 -6.34 22.95
CA GLU A 30 2.95 -6.11 21.77
C GLU A 30 3.18 -4.61 21.52
N LEU A 31 2.14 -3.77 21.66
CA LEU A 31 2.27 -2.33 21.52
C LEU A 31 3.24 -1.74 22.54
N ALA A 32 3.17 -2.18 23.80
CA ALA A 32 4.07 -1.72 24.85
C ALA A 32 5.53 -2.10 24.55
N GLU A 33 5.75 -3.33 24.05
CA GLU A 33 7.08 -3.79 23.64
C GLU A 33 7.63 -3.01 22.44
N VAL A 34 6.81 -2.75 21.42
CA VAL A 34 7.18 -1.93 20.25
C VAL A 34 7.53 -0.51 20.68
N CYS A 35 6.72 0.09 21.55
CA CYS A 35 6.98 1.43 22.09
C CYS A 35 8.29 1.48 22.86
N ALA A 36 8.57 0.47 23.70
CA ALA A 36 9.82 0.36 24.45
C ALA A 36 11.02 0.19 23.51
N ALA A 37 10.92 -0.67 22.50
CA ALA A 37 11.98 -0.91 21.52
C ALA A 37 12.36 0.36 20.74
N LEU A 38 11.38 1.21 20.44
CA LEU A 38 11.58 2.45 19.70
C LEU A 38 11.77 3.68 20.60
N SER A 39 11.68 3.54 21.92
CA SER A 39 11.67 4.66 22.87
C SER A 39 10.63 5.75 22.52
N VAL A 40 9.43 5.32 22.14
CA VAL A 40 8.30 6.20 21.78
C VAL A 40 7.13 6.04 22.74
N THR A 41 6.28 7.07 22.81
CA THR A 41 5.03 7.06 23.59
C THR A 41 3.85 7.32 22.66
N PRO A 42 2.78 6.49 22.67
CA PRO A 42 1.58 6.75 21.87
C PRO A 42 0.97 8.12 22.18
N THR A 43 0.59 8.88 21.15
CA THR A 43 0.01 10.23 21.32
C THR A 43 -1.48 10.19 21.64
N GLY A 44 -2.11 9.02 21.49
CA GLY A 44 -3.57 8.85 21.55
C GLY A 44 -4.24 8.96 20.19
N THR A 45 -3.55 9.47 19.17
CA THR A 45 -4.05 9.54 17.79
C THR A 45 -4.05 8.15 17.15
N THR A 46 -5.17 7.81 16.51
CA THR A 46 -5.34 6.60 15.71
C THR A 46 -5.73 6.94 14.29
N PHE A 47 -5.46 6.02 13.37
CA PHE A 47 -5.83 6.17 11.95
C PHE A 47 -6.78 5.05 11.54
N SER A 48 -7.68 5.35 10.60
CA SER A 48 -8.51 4.33 9.97
C SER A 48 -7.67 3.49 9.02
N ALA A 49 -7.73 2.16 9.16
CA ALA A 49 -6.94 1.23 8.35
C ALA A 49 -7.64 -0.12 8.16
N GLY A 50 -8.97 -0.10 8.03
CA GLY A 50 -9.79 -1.29 7.84
C GLY A 50 -9.63 -2.28 9.00
N SER A 51 -8.83 -3.32 8.79
CA SER A 51 -8.60 -4.44 9.74
C SER A 51 -7.23 -4.40 10.44
N ALA A 52 -6.45 -3.33 10.25
CA ALA A 52 -5.18 -3.12 10.95
C ALA A 52 -5.31 -2.04 12.05
N HIS A 53 -4.49 -2.16 13.10
CA HIS A 53 -4.42 -1.16 14.17
C HIS A 53 -3.28 -0.18 13.88
N LEU A 54 -3.62 1.10 13.66
CA LEU A 54 -2.65 2.17 13.44
C LEU A 54 -2.72 3.19 14.57
N VAL A 55 -1.57 3.46 15.19
CA VAL A 55 -1.41 4.46 16.24
C VAL A 55 -0.22 5.35 15.94
N GLU A 56 -0.37 6.62 16.26
CA GLU A 56 0.77 7.52 16.29
C GLU A 56 1.49 7.41 17.63
N ALA A 57 2.81 7.50 17.58
CA ALA A 57 3.67 7.64 18.75
C ALA A 57 4.73 8.72 18.52
N THR A 58 5.30 9.23 19.60
CA THR A 58 6.34 10.25 19.55
C THR A 58 7.54 9.90 20.42
N THR A 59 8.73 10.26 19.96
CA THR A 59 9.96 10.18 20.76
C THR A 59 10.02 11.32 21.77
N SER A 60 10.92 11.24 22.76
CA SER A 60 11.18 12.36 23.67
C SER A 60 11.71 13.62 22.97
N ALA A 61 12.30 13.48 21.78
CA ALA A 61 12.77 14.57 20.95
C ALA A 61 11.66 15.17 20.04
N GLY A 62 10.43 14.64 20.10
CA GLY A 62 9.29 15.12 19.32
C GLY A 62 9.19 14.56 17.90
N ALA A 63 10.05 13.62 17.50
CA ALA A 63 9.87 12.91 16.23
C ALA A 63 8.61 12.05 16.30
N ARG A 64 7.81 12.02 15.23
CA ARG A 64 6.54 11.28 15.16
C ARG A 64 6.69 10.05 14.28
N VAL A 65 6.14 8.93 14.76
CA VAL A 65 6.11 7.67 14.02
C VAL A 65 4.69 7.11 14.01
N VAL A 66 4.35 6.40 12.94
CA VAL A 66 3.11 5.63 12.83
C VAL A 66 3.44 4.15 13.02
N LEU A 67 2.83 3.54 14.04
CA LEU A 67 2.93 2.12 14.34
C LEU A 67 1.70 1.42 13.77
N ARG A 68 1.92 0.38 12.98
CA ARG A 68 0.87 -0.47 12.41
C ARG A 68 1.04 -1.90 12.90
N SER A 69 -0.05 -2.51 13.37
CA SER A 69 -0.15 -3.94 13.65
C SER A 69 -1.26 -4.55 12.81
N SER A 70 -1.01 -5.73 12.22
CA SER A 70 -2.01 -6.49 11.47
C SER A 70 -1.96 -7.98 11.79
N PRO A 71 -3.12 -8.65 11.95
CA PRO A 71 -3.19 -10.11 12.07
C PRO A 71 -3.13 -10.85 10.72
N ASP A 72 -3.01 -10.12 9.61
CA ASP A 72 -2.96 -10.68 8.26
C ASP A 72 -1.75 -11.63 8.12
N PRO A 73 -1.94 -12.91 7.71
CA PRO A 73 -0.82 -13.80 7.39
C PRO A 73 0.14 -13.23 6.36
N ASP A 74 -0.36 -12.44 5.41
CA ASP A 74 0.44 -11.89 4.32
C ASP A 74 1.05 -10.52 4.68
N ALA A 75 0.85 -10.01 5.90
CA ALA A 75 1.44 -8.73 6.33
C ALA A 75 2.98 -8.75 6.32
N VAL A 76 3.61 -9.93 6.42
CA VAL A 76 5.06 -10.07 6.25
C VAL A 76 5.52 -9.68 4.84
N HIS A 77 4.73 -10.01 3.81
CA HIS A 77 5.03 -9.60 2.44
C HIS A 77 4.80 -8.09 2.25
N GLN A 78 3.74 -7.54 2.86
CA GLN A 78 3.48 -6.09 2.85
C GLN A 78 4.63 -5.33 3.50
N ALA A 79 5.12 -5.80 4.64
CA ALA A 79 6.29 -5.26 5.32
C ALA A 79 7.55 -5.29 4.46
N ALA A 80 7.81 -6.39 3.75
CA ALA A 80 8.98 -6.53 2.89
C ALA A 80 8.93 -5.57 1.67
N VAL A 81 7.77 -5.44 1.02
CA VAL A 81 7.59 -4.46 -0.07
C VAL A 81 7.72 -3.03 0.45
N LEU A 82 7.14 -2.73 1.61
CA LEU A 82 7.24 -1.41 2.23
C LEU A 82 8.70 -1.04 2.55
N GLU A 83 9.50 -1.99 3.02
CA GLU A 83 10.93 -1.80 3.25
C GLU A 83 11.67 -1.46 1.95
N GLN A 84 11.41 -2.19 0.87
CA GLN A 84 12.04 -1.93 -0.42
C GLN A 84 11.62 -0.56 -0.99
N LEU A 85 10.33 -0.20 -0.88
CA LEU A 85 9.84 1.13 -1.26
C LEU A 85 10.53 2.23 -0.44
N ALA A 86 10.77 2.03 0.86
CA ALA A 86 11.47 3.00 1.69
C ALA A 86 12.95 3.14 1.28
N ARG A 87 13.62 2.03 0.94
CA ARG A 87 15.02 2.03 0.43
C ARG A 87 15.15 2.75 -0.90
N ALA A 88 14.18 2.58 -1.80
CA ALA A 88 14.07 3.33 -3.06
C ALA A 88 13.68 4.81 -2.83
N GLY A 89 13.44 5.22 -1.58
CA GLY A 89 13.01 6.56 -1.24
C GLY A 89 11.62 6.90 -1.78
N LEU A 90 10.71 5.91 -1.86
CA LEU A 90 9.32 6.05 -2.31
C LEU A 90 8.30 6.01 -1.15
N ALA A 91 8.66 5.35 -0.05
CA ALA A 91 7.88 5.31 1.19
C ALA A 91 8.63 6.02 2.34
N PRO A 92 7.94 6.42 3.43
CA PRO A 92 8.59 6.98 4.61
C PRO A 92 9.60 5.99 5.21
N ALA A 93 10.57 6.50 5.98
CA ALA A 93 11.59 5.64 6.57
C ALA A 93 10.97 4.61 7.52
N VAL A 94 11.43 3.37 7.42
CA VAL A 94 10.98 2.25 8.26
C VAL A 94 11.94 2.09 9.43
N HIS A 95 11.43 2.20 10.65
CA HIS A 95 12.19 2.10 11.90
C HIS A 95 12.10 0.72 12.55
N LEU A 96 11.03 -0.02 12.25
CA LEU A 96 10.80 -1.36 12.79
C LEU A 96 10.01 -2.20 11.80
N LEU A 97 10.47 -3.44 11.63
CA LEU A 97 9.69 -4.55 11.10
C LEU A 97 9.80 -5.70 12.10
N ARG A 98 8.68 -6.15 12.65
CA ARG A 98 8.67 -7.21 13.67
C ARG A 98 7.51 -8.16 13.45
N ASN A 99 7.82 -9.44 13.26
CA ASN A 99 6.84 -10.50 13.21
C ASN A 99 6.69 -11.12 14.59
N THR A 100 5.46 -11.33 15.03
CA THR A 100 5.11 -12.07 16.25
C THR A 100 4.26 -13.28 15.86
N PRO A 101 3.98 -14.21 16.79
CA PRO A 101 3.04 -15.31 16.53
C PRO A 101 1.64 -14.82 16.11
N THR A 102 1.26 -13.62 16.55
CA THR A 102 -0.10 -13.08 16.42
C THR A 102 -0.23 -11.97 15.39
N SER A 103 0.86 -11.28 15.03
CA SER A 103 0.80 -10.11 14.14
C SER A 103 2.11 -9.82 13.41
N THR A 104 2.03 -8.89 12.45
CA THR A 104 3.18 -8.18 11.91
C THR A 104 3.09 -6.71 12.31
N TRP A 105 4.18 -6.17 12.85
CA TRP A 105 4.36 -4.77 13.21
C TRP A 105 5.28 -4.05 12.25
N THR A 106 4.87 -2.85 11.83
CA THR A 106 5.71 -1.90 11.09
C THR A 106 5.68 -0.55 11.79
N ALA A 107 6.83 0.12 11.91
CA ALA A 107 6.91 1.51 12.37
C ALA A 107 7.56 2.38 11.30
N LEU A 108 6.91 3.48 10.95
CA LEU A 108 7.36 4.41 9.92
C LEU A 108 7.42 5.83 10.44
N ASP A 109 8.24 6.68 9.82
CA ASP A 109 8.10 8.14 9.98
C ASP A 109 6.67 8.57 9.68
N ALA A 110 6.12 9.45 10.52
CA ALA A 110 4.86 10.10 10.23
C ALA A 110 5.05 11.09 9.06
N VAL A 111 4.16 11.05 8.08
CA VAL A 111 4.17 12.00 6.96
C VAL A 111 3.42 13.25 7.37
N GLU A 112 4.07 14.42 7.23
CA GLU A 112 3.44 15.72 7.45
C GLU A 112 3.40 16.55 6.16
N PRO A 113 2.25 17.16 5.78
CA PRO A 113 1.00 17.20 6.53
C PRO A 113 0.18 15.89 6.51
N GLY A 114 0.52 14.93 5.64
CA GLY A 114 -0.02 13.57 5.69
C GLY A 114 -1.38 13.38 5.04
N ALA A 115 -2.01 14.43 4.50
CA ALA A 115 -3.27 14.32 3.77
C ALA A 115 -3.10 13.47 2.50
N SER A 116 -3.94 12.46 2.33
CA SER A 116 -3.97 11.58 1.15
C SER A 116 -4.58 12.25 -0.08
N PHE A 117 -4.46 11.63 -1.25
CA PHE A 117 -5.21 12.05 -2.45
C PHE A 117 -6.73 11.88 -2.29
N ALA A 118 -7.17 10.97 -1.41
CA ALA A 118 -8.59 10.79 -1.11
C ALA A 118 -9.16 11.95 -0.26
N GLU A 119 -8.36 12.50 0.64
CA GLU A 119 -8.76 13.63 1.51
C GLU A 119 -8.55 14.99 0.83
N ARG A 120 -7.58 15.06 -0.08
CA ARG A 120 -7.28 16.25 -0.86
C ARG A 120 -7.01 15.86 -2.31
N GLU A 121 -7.96 16.21 -3.16
CA GLU A 121 -7.90 15.95 -4.60
C GLU A 121 -6.54 16.38 -5.20
N PRO A 122 -5.88 15.51 -5.97
CA PRO A 122 -4.57 15.83 -6.53
C PRO A 122 -4.68 16.90 -7.63
N ARG A 123 -3.73 17.83 -7.64
CA ARG A 123 -3.57 18.80 -8.73
C ARG A 123 -2.63 18.23 -9.80
N PRO A 124 -2.54 18.85 -10.99
CA PRO A 124 -1.61 18.40 -12.04
C PRO A 124 -0.17 18.18 -11.57
N ARG A 125 0.38 19.09 -10.77
CA ARG A 125 1.74 18.95 -10.18
C ARG A 125 1.89 17.75 -9.24
N ASP A 126 0.81 17.36 -8.57
CA ASP A 126 0.82 16.23 -7.66
C ASP A 126 0.84 14.92 -8.50
N LEU A 127 0.14 14.89 -9.65
CA LEU A 127 0.23 13.79 -10.61
C LEU A 127 1.60 13.69 -11.30
N GLU A 128 2.24 14.82 -11.61
CA GLU A 128 3.64 14.85 -12.09
C GLU A 128 4.60 14.25 -11.05
N GLY A 129 4.40 14.58 -9.76
CA GLY A 129 5.16 13.99 -8.66
C GLY A 129 4.95 12.48 -8.53
N ALA A 130 3.70 12.02 -8.64
CA ALA A 130 3.39 10.59 -8.62
C ALA A 130 4.00 9.85 -9.82
N ALA A 131 3.96 10.46 -11.01
CA ALA A 131 4.58 9.91 -12.21
C ALA A 131 6.11 9.82 -12.08
N ALA A 132 6.76 10.80 -11.47
CA ALA A 132 8.19 10.75 -11.18
C ALA A 132 8.54 9.60 -10.20
N MET A 133 7.72 9.38 -9.18
CA MET A 133 7.89 8.26 -8.25
C MET A 133 7.66 6.90 -8.93
N LEU A 134 6.66 6.79 -9.80
CA LEU A 134 6.39 5.57 -10.59
C LEU A 134 7.51 5.24 -11.58
N ARG A 135 8.20 6.26 -12.11
CA ARG A 135 9.42 6.06 -12.91
C ARG A 135 10.51 5.39 -12.08
N THR A 136 10.80 5.92 -10.89
CA THR A 136 11.76 5.29 -9.98
C THR A 136 11.34 3.87 -9.63
N LEU A 137 10.06 3.63 -9.36
CA LEU A 137 9.53 2.30 -9.06
C LEU A 137 9.75 1.31 -10.21
N ALA A 138 9.63 1.76 -11.46
CA ALA A 138 9.81 0.91 -12.65
C ALA A 138 11.24 0.38 -12.81
N ASP A 139 12.23 1.06 -12.22
CA ASP A 139 13.65 0.68 -12.25
C ASP A 139 14.03 -0.27 -11.09
N GLU A 140 13.12 -0.55 -10.16
CA GLU A 140 13.39 -1.37 -8.97
C GLU A 140 13.07 -2.86 -9.19
N ASP A 141 13.99 -3.72 -8.77
CA ASP A 141 13.78 -5.16 -8.73
C ASP A 141 12.73 -5.55 -7.69
N GLY A 142 11.97 -6.61 -7.98
CA GLY A 142 11.02 -7.18 -7.03
C GLY A 142 11.70 -7.81 -5.81
N VAL A 143 10.92 -8.03 -4.75
CA VAL A 143 11.41 -8.65 -3.52
C VAL A 143 11.35 -10.18 -3.67
N PRO A 144 12.47 -10.92 -3.61
CA PRO A 144 12.48 -12.37 -3.93
C PRO A 144 11.55 -13.24 -3.09
N SER A 145 11.28 -12.85 -1.84
CA SER A 145 10.40 -13.59 -0.92
C SER A 145 8.91 -13.29 -1.11
N VAL A 146 8.57 -12.37 -2.00
CA VAL A 146 7.21 -11.84 -2.19
C VAL A 146 6.57 -12.48 -3.43
N PRO A 147 5.30 -12.93 -3.35
CA PRO A 147 4.64 -13.57 -4.48
C PRO A 147 4.36 -12.58 -5.63
N SER A 148 4.22 -13.10 -6.85
CA SER A 148 3.72 -12.32 -7.99
C SER A 148 2.25 -11.94 -7.82
N MET A 149 1.85 -10.78 -8.34
CA MET A 149 0.45 -10.33 -8.38
C MET A 149 -0.43 -11.13 -9.37
N VAL A 150 0.16 -11.82 -10.36
CA VAL A 150 -0.62 -12.47 -11.44
C VAL A 150 -1.56 -13.58 -10.91
N PRO A 151 -1.11 -14.55 -10.09
CA PRO A 151 -2.02 -15.55 -9.52
C PRO A 151 -3.12 -14.91 -8.65
N TRP A 152 -2.79 -13.82 -7.95
CA TRP A 152 -3.74 -13.11 -7.09
C TRP A 152 -4.83 -12.41 -7.89
N LEU A 153 -4.46 -11.75 -9.00
CA LEU A 153 -5.41 -11.15 -9.94
C LEU A 153 -6.27 -12.22 -10.60
N ARG A 154 -5.66 -13.30 -11.11
CA ARG A 154 -6.38 -14.38 -11.78
C ARG A 154 -7.48 -14.99 -10.90
N ALA A 155 -7.22 -15.13 -9.60
CA ALA A 155 -8.20 -15.66 -8.66
C ALA A 155 -9.41 -14.73 -8.42
N ARG A 156 -9.33 -13.46 -8.83
CA ARG A 156 -10.38 -12.44 -8.66
C ARG A 156 -11.14 -12.10 -9.94
N LEU A 157 -10.58 -12.44 -11.10
CA LEU A 157 -11.23 -12.18 -12.36
C LEU A 157 -12.53 -12.96 -12.47
N THR A 158 -13.60 -12.24 -12.78
CA THR A 158 -14.91 -12.82 -13.10
C THR A 158 -15.21 -12.78 -14.60
N ASP A 159 -14.49 -11.92 -15.33
CA ASP A 159 -14.59 -11.74 -16.78
C ASP A 159 -13.52 -12.58 -17.51
N PRO A 160 -13.91 -13.54 -18.38
CA PRO A 160 -12.95 -14.33 -19.16
C PRO A 160 -12.11 -13.48 -20.13
N ASP A 161 -12.64 -12.37 -20.67
CA ASP A 161 -11.91 -11.53 -21.62
C ASP A 161 -10.77 -10.79 -20.90
N ALA A 162 -11.01 -10.29 -19.68
CA ALA A 162 -9.96 -9.76 -18.81
C ALA A 162 -8.91 -10.82 -18.45
N GLY A 163 -9.30 -12.10 -18.36
CA GLY A 163 -8.37 -13.23 -18.19
C GLY A 163 -7.38 -13.35 -19.34
N VAL A 164 -7.85 -13.20 -20.58
CA VAL A 164 -6.99 -13.22 -21.77
C VAL A 164 -6.02 -12.04 -21.76
N VAL A 165 -6.48 -10.85 -21.36
CA VAL A 165 -5.63 -9.66 -21.24
C VAL A 165 -4.55 -9.88 -20.15
N LEU A 166 -4.91 -10.45 -19.01
CA LEU A 166 -3.95 -10.80 -17.96
C LEU A 166 -2.90 -11.80 -18.46
N ASP A 167 -3.29 -12.82 -19.22
CA ASP A 167 -2.36 -13.82 -19.77
C ASP A 167 -1.36 -13.19 -20.77
N GLN A 168 -1.83 -12.24 -21.59
CA GLN A 168 -0.98 -11.48 -22.49
C GLN A 168 0.03 -10.62 -21.71
N LEU A 169 -0.46 -9.86 -20.71
CA LEU A 169 0.40 -9.03 -19.87
C LEU A 169 1.42 -9.86 -19.08
N ALA A 170 1.03 -11.03 -18.59
CA ALA A 170 1.90 -11.90 -17.80
C ALA A 170 3.05 -12.54 -18.61
N THR A 171 2.97 -12.57 -19.94
CA THR A 171 3.95 -13.27 -20.79
C THR A 171 5.36 -12.66 -20.70
N ASP A 172 5.44 -11.34 -20.58
CA ASP A 172 6.68 -10.56 -20.54
C ASP A 172 6.75 -9.63 -19.31
N MET A 173 5.88 -9.86 -18.31
CA MET A 173 5.84 -9.05 -17.10
C MET A 173 7.17 -9.16 -16.34
N PRO A 174 7.82 -8.03 -16.03
CA PRO A 174 9.00 -8.05 -15.19
C PRO A 174 8.63 -8.51 -13.78
N ALA A 175 9.56 -9.20 -13.10
CA ALA A 175 9.45 -9.49 -11.67
C ALA A 175 9.89 -8.27 -10.85
N GLY A 176 9.30 -7.11 -11.13
CA GLY A 176 9.68 -5.83 -10.55
C GLY A 176 8.99 -5.54 -9.22
N LEU A 177 9.43 -4.47 -8.57
CA LEU A 177 8.74 -3.91 -7.43
C LEU A 177 7.42 -3.27 -7.87
N CYS A 178 6.34 -3.51 -7.13
CA CYS A 178 5.10 -2.76 -7.30
C CYS A 178 4.46 -2.47 -5.94
N HIS A 179 3.64 -1.42 -5.90
CA HIS A 179 2.81 -1.12 -4.74
C HIS A 179 1.64 -2.11 -4.65
N ALA A 180 1.08 -2.49 -5.81
CA ALA A 180 -0.05 -3.40 -6.02
C ALA A 180 -1.37 -2.96 -5.36
N ASP A 181 -1.47 -1.70 -4.94
CA ASP A 181 -2.67 -1.07 -4.37
C ASP A 181 -2.50 0.45 -4.33
N LEU A 182 -2.02 1.05 -5.42
CA LEU A 182 -1.71 2.48 -5.46
C LEU A 182 -2.98 3.32 -5.62
N SER A 183 -3.90 3.21 -4.67
CA SER A 183 -5.15 3.96 -4.62
C SER A 183 -4.96 5.32 -3.91
N PRO A 184 -5.88 6.30 -4.09
CA PRO A 184 -5.75 7.63 -3.53
C PRO A 184 -5.49 7.72 -2.01
N PRO A 185 -6.06 6.85 -1.15
CA PRO A 185 -5.72 6.84 0.28
C PRO A 185 -4.24 6.50 0.57
N HIS A 186 -3.55 5.85 -0.36
CA HIS A 186 -2.19 5.35 -0.21
C HIS A 186 -1.11 6.29 -0.79
N VAL A 187 -1.52 7.45 -1.31
CA VAL A 187 -0.61 8.50 -1.78
C VAL A 187 -0.75 9.71 -0.87
N LEU A 188 0.26 9.92 -0.02
CA LEU A 188 0.24 11.00 0.97
C LEU A 188 1.03 12.22 0.50
N HIS A 189 0.50 13.39 0.83
CA HIS A 189 1.23 14.64 0.68
C HIS A 189 2.15 14.87 1.88
N GLY A 190 3.46 14.89 1.61
CA GLY A 190 4.47 15.45 2.50
C GLY A 190 4.72 16.94 2.23
N ASN A 191 5.54 17.57 3.08
CA ASN A 191 5.88 19.00 2.98
C ASN A 191 6.51 19.40 1.63
N SER A 192 7.33 18.53 1.03
CA SER A 192 8.07 18.82 -0.21
C SER A 192 7.88 17.79 -1.32
N ARG A 193 7.23 16.66 -1.03
CA ARG A 193 7.10 15.51 -1.94
C ARG A 193 5.95 14.61 -1.53
N LEU A 194 5.63 13.64 -2.38
CA LEU A 194 4.68 12.59 -2.09
C LEU A 194 5.35 11.36 -1.45
N TRP A 195 4.51 10.51 -0.87
CA TRP A 195 4.89 9.24 -0.25
C TRP A 195 3.86 8.16 -0.57
N PHE A 196 4.34 6.96 -0.88
CA PHE A 196 3.50 5.77 -0.99
C PHE A 196 3.48 5.02 0.34
N ILE A 197 2.31 4.51 0.74
CA ILE A 197 2.11 3.77 1.98
C ILE A 197 1.20 2.56 1.77
N ALA A 198 1.31 1.57 2.66
CA ALA A 198 0.42 0.40 2.69
C ALA A 198 0.37 -0.39 1.36
N PRO A 199 1.53 -0.87 0.84
CA PRO A 199 1.55 -1.74 -0.31
C PRO A 199 0.89 -3.08 -0.02
N ARG A 200 0.46 -3.79 -1.07
CA ARG A 200 -0.25 -5.07 -0.95
C ARG A 200 0.64 -6.26 -0.60
N GLY A 201 1.96 -6.13 -0.77
CA GLY A 201 2.90 -7.21 -0.51
C GLY A 201 2.97 -8.23 -1.65
N MET A 202 3.05 -7.74 -2.89
CA MET A 202 3.21 -8.56 -4.10
C MET A 202 4.24 -7.90 -5.02
N ASN A 203 4.89 -8.71 -5.88
CA ASN A 203 5.71 -8.23 -6.99
C ASN A 203 4.87 -8.09 -8.26
N GLY A 204 5.31 -7.22 -9.15
CA GLY A 204 4.58 -6.88 -10.37
C GLY A 204 5.32 -5.81 -11.15
N GLU A 205 4.60 -4.81 -11.62
CA GLU A 205 5.19 -3.73 -12.41
C GLU A 205 4.50 -2.38 -12.19
N ALA A 206 5.24 -1.30 -12.42
CA ALA A 206 4.74 0.06 -12.24
C ALA A 206 3.56 0.40 -13.16
N ALA A 207 3.44 -0.23 -14.34
CA ALA A 207 2.29 -0.02 -15.23
C ALA A 207 0.95 -0.45 -14.60
N TYR A 208 0.97 -1.46 -13.72
CA TYR A 208 -0.19 -1.86 -12.95
C TYR A 208 -0.55 -0.80 -11.88
N ASP A 209 0.45 -0.24 -11.20
CA ASP A 209 0.21 0.82 -10.21
C ASP A 209 -0.33 2.10 -10.86
N VAL A 210 0.12 2.44 -12.08
CA VAL A 210 -0.48 3.49 -12.90
C VAL A 210 -1.97 3.22 -13.14
N ALA A 211 -2.31 1.98 -13.51
CA ALA A 211 -3.68 1.60 -13.82
C ALA A 211 -4.59 1.70 -12.59
N VAL A 212 -4.17 1.19 -11.44
CA VAL A 212 -4.93 1.28 -10.17
C VAL A 212 -5.15 2.73 -9.77
N LEU A 213 -4.11 3.57 -9.84
CA LEU A 213 -4.23 4.98 -9.51
C LEU A 213 -5.20 5.70 -10.45
N ALA A 214 -5.10 5.46 -11.76
CA ALA A 214 -5.97 6.07 -12.75
C ALA A 214 -7.43 5.65 -12.60
N LEU A 215 -7.68 4.36 -12.37
CA LEU A 215 -9.03 3.82 -12.15
C LEU A 215 -9.69 4.49 -10.95
N LYS A 216 -8.97 4.55 -9.82
CA LYS A 216 -9.53 5.11 -8.58
C LYS A 216 -9.67 6.63 -8.59
N LEU A 217 -8.79 7.36 -9.26
CA LEU A 217 -8.97 8.80 -9.47
C LEU A 217 -10.12 9.13 -10.44
N SER A 218 -10.50 8.17 -11.29
CA SER A 218 -11.62 8.30 -12.21
C SER A 218 -12.94 7.81 -11.64
N TYR A 219 -13.00 7.51 -10.33
CA TYR A 219 -14.19 6.93 -9.68
C TYR A 219 -14.70 5.67 -10.39
N ASP A 220 -13.77 4.83 -10.86
CA ASP A 220 -14.04 3.60 -11.60
C ASP A 220 -14.74 3.83 -12.97
N ASP A 221 -14.71 5.05 -13.53
CA ASP A 221 -15.11 5.30 -14.92
C ASP A 221 -14.04 4.80 -15.90
N LEU A 222 -14.34 3.70 -16.59
CA LEU A 222 -13.35 2.96 -17.38
C LEU A 222 -12.78 3.76 -18.57
N GLU A 223 -13.59 4.58 -19.24
CA GLU A 223 -13.12 5.42 -20.36
C GLU A 223 -12.13 6.50 -19.87
N THR A 224 -12.50 7.21 -18.79
CA THR A 224 -11.64 8.21 -18.16
C THR A 224 -10.38 7.56 -17.60
N ALA A 225 -10.50 6.38 -16.98
CA ALA A 225 -9.38 5.64 -16.42
C ALA A 225 -8.36 5.23 -17.49
N HIS A 226 -8.81 4.79 -18.67
CA HIS A 226 -7.91 4.50 -19.80
C HIS A 226 -7.15 5.74 -20.27
N LEU A 227 -7.84 6.88 -20.41
CA LEU A 227 -7.22 8.14 -20.85
C LEU A 227 -6.22 8.67 -19.81
N LEU A 228 -6.61 8.65 -18.53
CA LEU A 228 -5.77 9.09 -17.42
C LEU A 228 -4.56 8.16 -17.23
N GLY A 229 -4.77 6.85 -17.28
CA GLY A 229 -3.70 5.84 -17.17
C GLY A 229 -2.65 6.02 -18.26
N ARG A 230 -3.07 6.23 -19.53
CA ARG A 230 -2.15 6.57 -20.63
C ARG A 230 -1.37 7.87 -20.37
N SER A 231 -2.01 8.88 -19.80
CA SER A 231 -1.39 10.17 -19.50
C SER A 231 -0.32 10.05 -18.41
N ILE A 232 -0.65 9.39 -17.30
CA ILE A 232 0.28 9.12 -16.19
C ILE A 232 1.43 8.23 -16.68
N ALA A 233 1.14 7.17 -17.44
CA ALA A 233 2.14 6.24 -17.97
C ALA A 233 3.22 6.96 -18.80
N ARG A 234 2.81 7.81 -19.75
CA ARG A 234 3.74 8.63 -20.55
C ARG A 234 4.60 9.54 -19.66
N SER A 235 3.99 10.14 -18.64
CA SER A 235 4.68 11.02 -17.69
C SER A 235 5.63 10.24 -16.78
N ALA A 236 5.37 8.97 -16.51
CA ALA A 236 6.24 8.06 -15.76
C ALA A 236 7.31 7.39 -16.65
N GLY A 237 7.17 7.45 -17.97
CA GLY A 237 8.06 6.75 -18.90
C GLY A 237 7.82 5.24 -18.98
N VAL A 238 6.64 4.77 -18.57
CA VAL A 238 6.20 3.38 -18.75
C VAL A 238 5.30 3.25 -19.97
N ASP A 239 5.11 2.02 -20.47
CA ASP A 239 4.29 1.76 -21.65
C ASP A 239 2.82 2.14 -21.40
N ALA A 240 2.31 3.08 -22.19
CA ALA A 240 0.96 3.63 -22.05
C ALA A 240 -0.14 2.66 -22.51
N ASP A 241 0.12 1.83 -23.51
CA ASP A 241 -0.83 0.81 -23.96
C ASP A 241 -0.89 -0.34 -22.93
N ARG A 242 0.25 -0.70 -22.35
CA ARG A 242 0.34 -1.68 -21.25
C ARG A 242 -0.39 -1.22 -20.00
N ALA A 243 -0.22 0.05 -19.60
CA ALA A 243 -0.97 0.62 -18.49
C ALA A 243 -2.49 0.63 -18.76
N ALA A 244 -2.91 0.95 -19.98
CA ALA A 244 -4.33 0.88 -20.35
C ALA A 244 -4.89 -0.55 -20.30
N ALA A 245 -4.12 -1.56 -20.75
CA ALA A 245 -4.51 -2.95 -20.63
C ALA A 245 -4.63 -3.39 -19.15
N TRP A 246 -3.73 -2.92 -18.28
CA TRP A 246 -3.84 -3.16 -16.85
C TRP A 246 -5.08 -2.54 -16.21
N VAL A 247 -5.60 -1.42 -16.73
CA VAL A 247 -6.87 -0.84 -16.23
C VAL A 247 -8.03 -1.81 -16.44
N THR A 248 -8.09 -2.46 -17.61
CA THR A 248 -9.12 -3.50 -17.89
C THR A 248 -9.04 -4.65 -16.88
N VAL A 249 -7.84 -5.13 -16.57
CA VAL A 249 -7.64 -6.21 -15.59
C VAL A 249 -7.96 -5.75 -14.17
N ALA A 250 -7.54 -4.54 -13.79
CA ALA A 250 -7.80 -3.96 -12.47
C ALA A 250 -9.31 -3.82 -12.22
N ASP A 251 -10.04 -3.24 -13.16
CA ASP A 251 -11.50 -3.08 -13.11
C ASP A 251 -12.20 -4.44 -12.94
N ALA A 252 -11.89 -5.41 -13.80
CA ALA A 252 -12.49 -6.74 -13.76
C ALA A 252 -12.14 -7.55 -12.48
N ALA A 253 -11.01 -7.24 -11.83
CA ALA A 253 -10.62 -7.83 -10.55
C ALA A 253 -11.20 -7.09 -9.33
N ALA A 254 -11.98 -6.03 -9.55
CA ALA A 254 -12.57 -5.16 -8.53
C ALA A 254 -11.55 -4.68 -7.49
N VAL A 255 -10.37 -4.28 -7.97
CA VAL A 255 -9.31 -3.68 -7.14
C VAL A 255 -9.62 -2.23 -6.84
#